data_AF-R7BP36-F1
#
_entry.id   AF-R7BP36-F1
#
_cell.length_a   1.000
_cell.length_b   1.000
_cell.length_c   1.000
_cell.angle_alpha   90.00
_cell.angle_beta   90.00
_cell.angle_gamma   90.00
#
_symmetry.space_group_name_H-M   'P 1'
#
loop_
_entity.id
_entity.type
_entity.pdbx_description
1 polymer ?
#
loop_
_entity_poly.entity_id
_entity_poly.type
_entity_poly.pdbx_seq_one_letter_code
_entity_poly.pdbx_strand_id
1 'polypeptide(L)'
;MNAMSNVTNEERREVARKLRHVVNCCDQEPYYGVPDSEVFSILGVGLGTTDGFANEDDVGRLADLIDRPKCPKLIPNEMEGLVFCSNCGAEIGEYGVPNYCHNCGAEVKR
;
A
#
# COMPACT_ATOMS: atom_id res chain seq x y z
N MET A 1 -7.93 13.18 18.93
CA MET A 1 -8.22 13.68 17.57
C MET A 1 -7.38 12.87 16.60
N ASN A 2 -7.95 11.85 15.95
CA ASN A 2 -7.21 11.05 14.97
C ASN A 2 -7.16 11.81 13.65
N ALA A 3 -5.97 12.21 13.23
CA ALA A 3 -5.77 12.79 11.90
C ALA A 3 -6.20 11.75 10.86
N MET A 4 -7.29 12.03 10.14
CA MET A 4 -7.59 11.31 8.89
C MET A 4 -6.43 11.60 7.93
N SER A 5 -5.68 10.56 7.58
CA SER A 5 -4.65 10.61 6.53
C SER A 5 -5.23 11.31 5.30
N ASN A 6 -4.55 12.35 4.80
CA ASN A 6 -4.94 13.08 3.59
C ASN A 6 -4.93 12.19 2.32
N VAL A 7 -4.32 11.00 2.41
CA VAL A 7 -4.24 10.01 1.32
C VAL A 7 -5.30 8.93 1.53
N THR A 8 -6.15 8.73 0.52
CA THR A 8 -7.22 7.72 0.53
C THR A 8 -6.71 6.30 0.20
N ASN A 9 -7.47 5.25 0.53
CA ASN A 9 -7.13 3.88 0.11
C ASN A 9 -7.16 3.71 -1.41
N GLU A 10 -8.02 4.45 -2.10
CA GLU A 10 -8.08 4.41 -3.56
C GLU A 10 -6.83 5.03 -4.18
N GLU A 11 -6.41 6.19 -3.66
CA GLU A 11 -5.18 6.86 -4.09
C GLU A 11 -3.95 5.98 -3.86
N ARG A 12 -3.84 5.30 -2.71
CA ARG A 12 -2.77 4.33 -2.43
C ARG A 12 -2.71 3.22 -3.48
N ARG A 13 -3.86 2.64 -3.83
CA ARG A 13 -3.94 1.55 -4.82
C ARG A 13 -3.58 2.04 -6.21
N GLU A 14 -4.04 3.24 -6.59
CA GLU A 14 -3.75 3.81 -7.90
C GLU A 14 -2.25 4.13 -8.05
N VAL A 15 -1.62 4.71 -7.02
CA VAL A 15 -0.18 4.96 -7.00
C VAL A 15 0.59 3.64 -7.13
N ALA A 16 0.28 2.63 -6.32
CA ALA A 16 0.95 1.34 -6.39
C ALA A 16 0.74 0.62 -7.74
N ARG A 17 -0.46 0.73 -8.33
CA ARG A 17 -0.75 0.20 -9.66
C ARG A 17 0.14 0.84 -10.72
N LYS A 18 0.33 2.16 -10.67
CA LYS A 18 1.23 2.87 -11.60
C LYS A 18 2.69 2.47 -11.39
N LEU A 19 3.16 2.34 -10.15
CA LEU A 19 4.52 1.87 -9.86
C LEU A 19 4.76 0.46 -10.40
N ARG A 20 3.82 -0.49 -10.21
CA ARG A 20 3.92 -1.84 -10.80
C ARG A 20 3.87 -1.81 -12.33
N HIS A 21 3.13 -0.88 -12.92
CA HIS A 21 3.05 -0.74 -14.37
C HIS A 21 4.39 -0.32 -14.97
N VAL A 22 5.07 0.68 -14.39
CA VAL A 22 6.37 1.14 -14.92
C VAL A 22 7.45 0.07 -14.78
N VAL A 23 7.47 -0.68 -13.68
CA VAL A 23 8.35 -1.84 -13.50
C VAL A 23 8.16 -2.86 -14.64
N ASN A 24 6.92 -3.27 -14.92
CA ASN A 24 6.63 -4.24 -15.98
C ASN A 24 6.95 -3.73 -17.40
N CYS A 25 7.01 -2.41 -17.60
CA CYS A 25 7.38 -1.82 -18.89
C CYS A 25 8.90 -1.74 -19.08
N CYS A 26 9.68 -1.69 -17.99
CA CYS A 26 11.14 -1.63 -18.03
C CYS A 26 11.77 -2.97 -18.45
N ASP A 27 11.10 -4.10 -18.20
CA ASP A 27 11.51 -5.45 -18.64
C ASP A 27 11.66 -5.63 -20.17
N GLN A 28 11.22 -4.66 -20.99
CA GLN A 28 11.12 -4.82 -22.44
C GLN A 28 12.30 -4.25 -23.26
N GLU A 29 13.22 -3.49 -22.66
CA GLU A 29 14.35 -2.82 -23.34
C GLU A 29 15.58 -2.77 -22.40
N PRO A 30 16.83 -2.54 -22.88
CA PRO A 30 18.03 -2.52 -22.03
C PRO A 30 18.12 -1.22 -21.20
N TYR A 31 17.13 -0.96 -20.35
CA TYR A 31 17.07 0.19 -19.47
C TYR A 31 17.82 -0.05 -18.16
N TYR A 32 18.38 1.01 -17.59
CA TYR A 32 19.16 1.01 -16.35
C TYR A 32 18.27 1.02 -15.08
N GLY A 33 16.97 0.73 -15.21
CA GLY A 33 15.95 0.86 -14.17
C GLY A 33 14.86 1.88 -14.51
N VAL A 34 14.08 2.28 -13.51
CA VAL A 34 12.97 3.25 -13.62
C VAL A 34 13.50 4.68 -13.37
N PRO A 35 13.25 5.65 -14.26
CA PRO A 35 13.66 7.04 -14.01
C PRO A 35 13.09 7.58 -12.70
N ASP A 36 13.94 8.21 -11.86
CA ASP A 36 13.50 8.80 -10.60
C ASP A 36 12.36 9.80 -10.83
N SER A 37 12.47 10.63 -11.88
CA SER A 37 11.44 11.60 -12.27
C SER A 37 10.07 10.97 -12.49
N GLU A 38 10.01 9.74 -13.01
CA GLU A 38 8.77 8.98 -13.18
C GLU A 38 8.24 8.46 -11.86
N VAL A 39 9.09 7.88 -11.01
CA VAL A 39 8.73 7.42 -9.66
C VAL A 39 8.13 8.57 -8.85
N PHE A 40 8.80 9.71 -8.78
CA PHE A 40 8.35 10.87 -8.01
C PHE A 40 7.10 11.54 -8.62
N SER A 41 6.97 11.55 -9.95
CA SER A 41 5.73 11.99 -10.61
C SER A 41 4.54 11.14 -10.20
N ILE A 42 4.70 9.81 -10.16
CA ILE A 42 3.67 8.87 -9.71
C ILE A 42 3.30 9.09 -8.24
N LEU A 43 4.29 9.37 -7.38
CA LEU A 43 4.09 9.70 -5.97
C LEU A 43 3.47 11.09 -5.73
N GLY A 44 3.37 11.94 -6.76
CA GLY A 44 2.91 13.32 -6.63
C GLY A 44 3.89 14.21 -5.86
N VAL A 45 5.18 13.88 -5.89
CA VAL A 45 6.24 14.62 -5.19
C VAL A 45 7.01 15.47 -6.20
N GLY A 46 7.10 16.78 -5.94
CA GLY A 46 7.88 17.69 -6.77
C GLY A 46 9.36 17.36 -6.71
N LEU A 47 9.97 17.13 -7.87
CA LEU A 47 11.40 16.91 -7.98
C LEU A 47 12.15 18.21 -8.24
N GLY A 48 13.33 18.34 -7.63
CA GLY A 48 14.35 19.30 -8.06
C GLY A 48 15.09 18.80 -9.30
N THR A 49 16.40 19.07 -9.39
CA THR A 49 17.25 18.71 -10.54
C THR A 49 17.92 17.33 -10.38
N THR A 50 17.25 16.35 -9.77
CA THR A 50 17.84 15.01 -9.59
C THR A 50 17.53 14.14 -10.80
N ASP A 51 18.58 13.75 -11.52
CA ASP A 51 18.52 12.76 -12.59
C ASP A 51 19.15 11.46 -12.09
N GLY A 52 18.39 10.37 -12.16
CA GLY A 52 18.78 9.06 -11.66
C GLY A 52 17.80 7.97 -12.07
N PHE A 53 18.19 6.73 -11.82
CA PHE A 53 17.37 5.55 -12.06
C PHE A 53 17.25 4.76 -10.76
N ALA A 54 16.02 4.49 -10.36
CA ALA A 54 15.70 3.56 -9.30
C ALA A 54 15.73 2.13 -9.84
N ASN A 55 16.22 1.20 -9.02
CA ASN A 55 16.14 -0.22 -9.34
C ASN A 55 14.66 -0.68 -9.36
N GLU A 56 14.30 -1.52 -10.32
CA GLU A 56 12.93 -2.00 -10.51
C GLU A 56 12.39 -2.81 -9.32
N ASP A 57 13.23 -3.63 -8.67
CA ASP A 57 12.84 -4.38 -7.47
C ASP A 57 12.52 -3.43 -6.31
N ASP A 58 13.30 -2.34 -6.18
CA ASP A 58 13.06 -1.31 -5.16
C ASP A 58 11.74 -0.55 -5.43
N VAL A 59 11.44 -0.24 -6.69
CA VAL A 59 10.18 0.39 -7.09
C VAL A 59 8.99 -0.54 -6.88
N GLY A 60 9.14 -1.84 -7.19
CA GLY A 60 8.15 -2.87 -6.90
C GLY A 60 7.87 -2.98 -5.39
N ARG A 61 8.93 -3.01 -4.58
CA ARG A 61 8.83 -3.02 -3.12
C ARG A 61 8.16 -1.74 -2.58
N LEU A 62 8.43 -0.58 -3.18
CA LEU A 62 7.75 0.66 -2.83
C LEU A 62 6.24 0.58 -3.10
N ALA A 63 5.83 -0.05 -4.19
CA ALA A 63 4.41 -0.27 -4.48
C ALA A 63 3.72 -1.10 -3.39
N ASP A 64 4.36 -2.15 -2.88
CA ASP A 64 3.83 -3.01 -1.82
C ASP A 64 3.80 -2.32 -0.44
N LEU A 65 4.72 -1.38 -0.19
CA LEU A 65 4.66 -0.53 1.00
C LEU A 65 3.47 0.43 0.98
N ILE A 66 3.05 0.87 -0.21
CA ILE A 66 1.93 1.82 -0.38
C ILE A 66 0.59 1.08 -0.38
N ASP A 67 0.49 -0.03 -1.13
CA ASP A 67 -0.71 -0.86 -1.26
C ASP A 67 -0.77 -1.91 -0.15
N ARG A 68 -1.39 -1.51 0.95
CA ARG A 68 -1.54 -2.36 2.15
C ARG A 68 -2.29 -3.65 1.79
N PRO A 69 -1.86 -4.81 2.33
CA PRO A 69 -2.58 -6.06 2.12
C PRO A 69 -4.01 -5.94 2.65
N LYS A 70 -4.97 -6.55 1.96
CA LYS A 70 -6.37 -6.60 2.41
C LYS A 70 -6.60 -7.88 3.18
N CYS A 71 -7.27 -7.78 4.33
CA CYS A 71 -7.63 -8.94 5.14
C CYS A 71 -9.15 -8.97 5.36
N PRO A 72 -9.84 -10.13 5.18
CA PRO A 72 -11.21 -10.28 5.64
C PRO A 72 -11.29 -10.19 7.16
N LYS A 73 -12.44 -9.76 7.68
CA LYS A 73 -12.77 -9.85 9.11
C LYS A 73 -12.87 -11.32 9.50
N LEU A 74 -12.26 -11.66 10.63
CA LEU A 74 -12.46 -12.95 11.27
C LEU A 74 -13.22 -12.71 12.58
N ILE A 75 -14.43 -13.27 12.70
CA ILE A 75 -15.26 -13.19 13.91
C ILE A 75 -15.45 -14.62 14.41
N PRO A 76 -14.59 -15.09 15.34
CA PRO A 76 -14.68 -16.45 15.86
C PRO A 76 -15.99 -16.72 16.60
N ASN A 77 -16.53 -15.69 17.26
CA ASN A 77 -17.77 -15.75 18.01
C ASN A 77 -18.61 -14.50 17.73
N GLU A 78 -19.70 -14.66 16.98
CA GLU A 78 -20.60 -13.56 16.61
C GLU A 78 -21.26 -12.90 17.83
N MET A 79 -21.41 -13.61 18.95
CA MET A 79 -21.99 -13.06 20.18
C MET A 79 -21.06 -12.08 20.90
N GLU A 80 -19.74 -12.23 20.75
CA GLU A 80 -18.74 -11.35 21.39
C GLU A 80 -18.43 -10.11 20.54
N GLY A 81 -18.68 -10.17 19.23
CA GLY A 81 -18.47 -9.05 18.32
C GLY A 81 -16.99 -8.67 18.08
N LEU A 82 -16.04 -9.41 18.66
CA LEU A 82 -14.61 -9.19 18.49
C LEU A 82 -14.14 -9.62 17.09
N VAL A 83 -13.43 -8.72 16.42
CA VAL A 83 -12.88 -8.94 15.10
C VAL A 83 -11.38 -9.11 15.19
N PHE A 84 -10.88 -10.16 14.55
CA PHE A 84 -9.46 -10.46 14.43
C PHE A 84 -8.98 -10.26 12.99
N CYS A 85 -7.74 -9.83 12.86
CA CYS A 85 -7.07 -9.70 11.57
C CYS A 85 -6.72 -11.09 11.05
N SER A 86 -7.30 -11.49 9.92
CA SER A 86 -6.98 -12.77 9.27
C SER A 86 -5.56 -12.84 8.71
N ASN A 87 -4.85 -11.72 8.60
CA ASN A 87 -3.46 -11.69 8.12
C ASN A 87 -2.43 -12.01 9.23
N CYS A 88 -2.65 -11.53 10.46
CA CYS A 88 -1.66 -11.67 11.54
C CYS A 88 -2.23 -12.20 12.86
N GLY A 89 -3.53 -12.45 12.95
CA GLY A 89 -4.21 -12.97 14.14
C GLY A 89 -4.45 -11.95 15.26
N ALA A 90 -4.00 -10.70 15.10
CA ALA A 90 -4.21 -9.67 16.12
C ALA A 90 -5.70 -9.28 16.23
N GLU A 91 -6.17 -9.07 17.46
CA GLU A 91 -7.46 -8.45 17.72
C GLU A 91 -7.48 -7.03 17.15
N ILE A 92 -8.51 -6.65 16.41
CA ILE A 92 -8.68 -5.30 15.85
C ILE A 92 -9.58 -4.46 16.76
N GLY A 93 -10.60 -5.09 17.33
CA GLY A 93 -11.61 -4.49 18.19
C GLY A 93 -13.03 -4.99 17.84
N GLU A 94 -14.04 -4.33 18.40
CA GLU A 94 -15.45 -4.68 18.17
C GLU A 94 -15.93 -4.25 16.78
N TYR A 95 -16.68 -5.12 16.10
CA TYR A 95 -17.32 -4.90 14.79
C TYR A 95 -16.38 -4.43 13.65
N GLY A 96 -15.06 -4.52 13.83
CA GLY A 96 -14.06 -4.19 12.81
C GLY A 96 -13.80 -2.69 12.68
N VAL A 97 -13.95 -1.94 13.77
CA VAL A 97 -13.46 -0.56 13.87
C VAL A 97 -12.18 -0.57 14.72
N PRO A 98 -11.03 -0.06 14.22
CA PRO A 98 -10.83 0.61 12.93
C PRO A 98 -10.77 -0.36 11.72
N ASN A 99 -11.02 0.16 10.51
CA ASN A 99 -10.99 -0.62 9.25
C ASN A 99 -9.57 -1.02 8.79
N TYR A 100 -8.60 -1.09 9.71
CA TYR A 100 -7.24 -1.55 9.45
C TYR A 100 -6.67 -2.23 10.71
N CYS A 101 -5.78 -3.18 10.52
CA CYS A 101 -5.07 -3.81 11.62
C CYS A 101 -3.95 -2.90 12.12
N HIS A 102 -3.95 -2.58 13.41
CA HIS A 102 -2.89 -1.77 14.03
C HIS A 102 -1.54 -2.51 14.13
N ASN A 103 -1.55 -3.85 14.07
CA ASN A 103 -0.34 -4.66 14.19
C ASN A 103 0.39 -4.83 12.85
N CYS A 104 -0.33 -5.16 11.77
CA CYS A 104 0.29 -5.43 10.46
C CYS A 104 -0.06 -4.40 9.37
N GLY A 105 -0.90 -3.41 9.68
CA GLY A 105 -1.32 -2.38 8.73
C GLY A 105 -2.34 -2.84 7.67
N ALA A 106 -2.73 -4.12 7.64
CA ALA A 106 -3.68 -4.64 6.65
C ALA A 106 -5.02 -3.90 6.68
N GLU A 107 -5.59 -3.60 5.52
CA GLU A 107 -6.94 -3.02 5.39
C GLU A 107 -7.99 -4.10 5.67
N VAL A 108 -8.84 -3.87 6.67
CA VAL A 108 -9.88 -4.79 7.09
C VAL A 108 -11.11 -4.55 6.21
N LYS A 109 -11.40 -5.48 5.31
CA LYS A 109 -12.59 -5.39 4.45
C LYS A 109 -13.86 -5.49 5.30
N ARG A 110 -14.86 -4.68 4.98
CA ARG A 110 -16.14 -4.70 5.69
C ARG A 110 -16.91 -5.99 5.50
#